data_AF-A0A3D1ZLK8-F1
#
_entry.id   AF-A0A3D1ZLK8-F1
#
_cell.length_a   1.000
_cell.length_b   1.000
_cell.length_c   1.000
_cell.angle_alpha   90.00
_cell.angle_beta   90.00
_cell.angle_gamma   90.00
#
_symmetry.space_group_name_H-M   'P 1'
#
loop_
_entity.id
_entity.type
_entity.pdbx_description
1 polymer ?
#
loop_
_entity_poly.entity_id
_entity_poly.type
_entity_poly.pdbx_seq_one_letter_code
_entity_poly.pdbx_strand_id
1 'polypeptide(L)' 'MNNAVLFDLDGTLLDTAPDFIIAVNQLRRDHGLENLSDETITVQVSNGSAVLTQLALNITPEDPSFATARQQLLDYYLA' A
#
# COMPACT_ATOMS: atom_id res chain seq x y z
N MET A 1 -6.18 17.63 -25.42
CA MET A 1 -4.94 17.69 -24.61
C MET A 1 -5.35 17.86 -23.16
N ASN A 2 -5.48 16.77 -22.40
CA ASN A 2 -5.75 16.86 -20.98
C ASN A 2 -4.42 16.71 -20.23
N ASN A 3 -3.73 17.84 -20.07
CA ASN A 3 -2.70 17.97 -19.04
C ASN A 3 -3.42 18.04 -17.68
N ALA A 4 -3.81 16.89 -17.16
CA ALA A 4 -4.11 16.76 -15.75
C ALA A 4 -2.95 15.99 -15.13
N VAL A 5 -1.84 16.69 -14.94
CA VAL A 5 -0.85 16.26 -13.94
C VAL A 5 -1.41 16.72 -12.61
N LEU A 6 -2.19 15.85 -11.97
CA LEU A 6 -2.61 16.04 -10.60
C LEU A 6 -1.40 15.69 -9.72
N PHE A 7 -0.54 16.67 -9.48
CA PHE A 7 0.31 16.64 -8.30
C PHE A 7 -0.59 16.93 -7.10
N ASP A 8 -0.78 15.95 -6.23
CA ASP A 8 -1.11 16.23 -4.84
C ASP A 8 0.13 15.97 -3.98
N LEU A 9 0.28 16.80 -2.96
CA LEU A 9 1.45 16.98 -2.13
C LEU A 9 1.71 15.78 -1.21
N ASP A 10 2.82 15.09 -1.42
CA ASP A 10 3.69 14.63 -0.32
C ASP A 10 5.17 14.80 -0.72
N GLY A 11 5.49 16.05 -1.10
CA GLY A 11 6.85 16.57 -1.18
C GLY A 11 7.37 17.08 0.17
N THR A 12 6.71 16.74 1.26
CA THR A 12 7.16 16.95 2.64
C THR A 12 7.55 15.59 3.20
N LEU A 13 8.73 15.53 3.82
CA LEU A 13 9.35 14.42 4.55
C LEU A 13 8.42 13.80 5.62
N LEU A 14 7.30 13.23 5.23
CA LEU A 14 6.53 12.33 6.07
C LEU A 14 7.19 10.97 5.83
N ASP A 15 7.95 10.51 6.82
CA ASP A 15 8.48 9.16 6.89
C ASP A 15 7.28 8.21 7.03
N THR A 16 6.55 7.99 5.94
CA THR A 16 5.32 7.18 5.86
C THR A 16 5.62 5.70 5.70
N ALA A 17 6.89 5.36 5.47
CA ALA A 17 7.33 3.98 5.32
C ALA A 17 7.03 3.14 6.57
N PRO A 18 7.31 3.58 7.82
CA PRO A 18 6.91 2.88 9.04
C PRO A 18 5.41 2.54 9.10
N ASP A 19 4.53 3.49 8.79
CA ASP A 19 3.09 3.28 8.85
C ASP A 19 2.62 2.31 7.76
N PHE A 20 3.18 2.41 6.55
CA PHE A 20 2.90 1.44 5.49
C PHE A 20 3.47 0.05 5.79
N ILE A 21 4.62 -0.07 6.47
CA ILE A 21 5.15 -1.36 6.94
C ILE A 21 4.15 -2.04 7.87
N ILE A 22 3.61 -1.29 8.83
CA ILE A 22 2.61 -1.77 9.78
C ILE A 22 1.34 -2.19 9.03
N ALA A 23 0.81 -1.32 8.17
CA ALA A 23 -0.42 -1.55 7.43
C ALA A 23 -0.34 -2.75 6.48
N VAL A 24 0.75 -2.88 5.71
CA VAL A 24 0.96 -4.01 4.79
C VAL A 24 1.06 -5.31 5.58
N ASN A 25 1.85 -5.34 6.66
CA ASN A 25 2.00 -6.55 7.44
C ASN A 25 0.72 -6.88 8.24
N GLN A 26 -0.09 -5.89 8.63
CA GLN A 26 -1.42 -6.13 9.20
C GLN A 26 -2.35 -6.80 8.18
N LEU A 27 -2.44 -6.26 6.97
CA LEU A 27 -3.22 -6.86 5.89
C LEU A 27 -2.78 -8.30 5.61
N ARG A 28 -1.48 -8.56 5.59
CA ARG A 28 -0.94 -9.93 5.40
C ARG A 28 -1.35 -10.88 6.51
N ARG A 29 -1.25 -10.45 7.77
CA ARG A 29 -1.67 -11.24 8.94
C ARG A 29 -3.14 -11.61 8.89
N ASP A 30 -4.01 -10.68 8.50
CA ASP A 30 -5.46 -10.92 8.41
C ASP A 30 -5.81 -11.92 7.29
N HIS A 31 -4.93 -12.06 6.30
CA HIS A 31 -5.02 -13.06 5.23
C HIS A 31 -4.22 -14.33 5.50
N GLY A 32 -3.64 -14.49 6.70
CA GLY A 32 -2.84 -15.67 7.07
C GLY A 32 -1.50 -15.80 6.35
N LEU A 33 -0.96 -14.70 5.82
CA LEU A 33 0.33 -14.64 5.15
C LEU A 33 1.43 -14.19 6.13
N GLU A 34 2.65 -14.69 5.93
CA GLU A 34 3.82 -14.25 6.69
C GLU A 34 4.16 -12.79 6.41
N ASN A 35 4.73 -12.06 7.38
CA ASN A 35 5.15 -10.67 7.17
C ASN A 35 6.21 -10.55 6.06
N LEU A 36 6.17 -9.45 5.30
CA LEU A 36 7.27 -9.03 4.43
C LEU A 36 8.32 -8.26 5.23
N SER A 37 9.55 -8.22 4.70
CA SER A 37 10.59 -7.37 5.27
C SER A 37 10.27 -5.89 5.04
N ASP A 38 10.67 -5.06 6.00
CA ASP A 38 10.51 -3.60 5.95
C ASP A 38 11.14 -3.01 4.68
N GLU A 39 12.30 -3.52 4.26
CA GLU A 39 12.98 -3.12 3.03
C GLU A 39 12.12 -3.38 1.79
N THR A 40 11.49 -4.56 1.70
CA THR A 40 10.61 -4.93 0.58
C THR A 40 9.42 -3.98 0.46
N ILE A 41 8.87 -3.53 1.60
CA ILE A 41 7.73 -2.62 1.63
C ILE A 41 8.18 -1.19 1.30
N THR A 42 9.25 -0.73 1.94
CA THR A 42 9.76 0.65 1.84
C THR A 42 10.06 1.05 0.39
N VAL A 43 10.69 0.16 -0.40
CA VAL A 43 11.00 0.43 -1.81
C VAL A 43 9.75 0.58 -2.70
N GLN A 44 8.58 0.16 -2.22
CA GLN A 44 7.32 0.23 -2.95
C GLN A 44 6.40 1.36 -2.48
N VAL A 45 6.70 2.04 -1.37
CA VAL A 45 5.83 3.08 -0.79
C VAL A 45 5.55 4.20 -1.79
N SER A 46 6.57 4.68 -2.51
CA SER A 46 6.44 5.74 -3.52
C SER A 46 5.63 5.33 -4.75
N ASN A 47 5.36 4.03 -4.95
CA ASN A 47 4.53 3.53 -6.04
C ASN A 47 3.03 3.52 -5.67
N GLY A 48 2.70 3.87 -4.43
CA GLY A 48 1.34 4.07 -3.95
C GLY A 48 0.62 2.80 -3.48
N SER A 49 -0.54 3.00 -2.84
CA SER A 49 -1.29 1.92 -2.18
C SER A 49 -1.74 0.80 -3.10
N ALA A 50 -1.93 1.05 -4.40
CA ALA A 50 -2.27 0.01 -5.37
C ALA A 50 -1.13 -1.00 -5.55
N VAL A 51 0.12 -0.54 -5.64
CA VAL A 51 1.29 -1.43 -5.75
C VAL A 51 1.54 -2.15 -4.44
N LEU A 52 1.39 -1.46 -3.30
CA LEU A 52 1.49 -2.08 -1.98
C LEU A 52 0.44 -3.17 -1.75
N THR A 53 -0.78 -3.00 -2.26
CA THR A 53 -1.84 -4.03 -2.17
C THR A 53 -1.50 -5.27 -2.99
N GLN A 54 -1.00 -5.07 -4.22
CA GLN A 54 -0.53 -6.18 -5.07
C GLN A 54 0.63 -6.92 -4.39
N LEU A 55 1.59 -6.18 -3.83
CA LEU A 55 2.71 -6.74 -3.07
C LEU A 55 2.24 -7.53 -1.85
N ALA A 56 1.30 -6.97 -1.09
CA ALA A 56 0.82 -7.54 0.17
C ALA A 56 0.15 -8.90 -0.05
N LEU A 57 -0.69 -9.05 -1.08
CA LEU A 57 -1.49 -10.27 -1.27
C LEU A 57 -1.08 -11.10 -2.49
N ASN A 58 -0.09 -10.64 -3.26
CA ASN A 58 0.31 -11.25 -4.54
C ASN A 58 -0.87 -11.42 -5.52
N ILE A 59 -1.68 -10.36 -5.63
CA ILE A 59 -2.86 -10.28 -6.51
C ILE A 59 -2.69 -9.15 -7.53
N THR A 60 -3.52 -9.13 -8.56
CA THR A 60 -3.56 -8.05 -9.57
C THR A 60 -4.78 -7.16 -9.36
N PRO A 61 -4.84 -5.95 -9.96
CA PRO A 61 -6.00 -5.07 -9.87
C PRO A 61 -7.31 -5.67 -10.42
N GLU A 62 -7.22 -6.71 -11.24
CA GLU A 62 -8.36 -7.46 -11.78
C GLU A 62 -8.94 -8.48 -10.79
N ASP A 63 -8.24 -8.78 -9.69
CA ASP A 63 -8.73 -9.68 -8.66
C ASP A 63 -9.97 -9.08 -7.97
N PRO A 64 -11.09 -9.83 -7.83
CA PRO A 64 -12.30 -9.34 -7.17
C PRO A 64 -12.08 -8.81 -5.74
N SER A 65 -11.06 -9.32 -5.05
CA SER A 65 -10.70 -8.90 -3.69
C SER A 65 -9.85 -7.62 -3.64
N PHE A 66 -9.29 -7.18 -4.77
CA PHE A 66 -8.30 -6.09 -4.82
C PHE A 66 -8.83 -4.78 -4.23
N ALA A 67 -10.04 -4.37 -4.64
CA ALA A 67 -10.64 -3.13 -4.16
C ALA A 67 -10.85 -3.14 -2.63
N THR A 68 -11.33 -4.27 -2.11
CA THR A 68 -11.51 -4.47 -0.67
C THR A 68 -10.18 -4.47 0.08
N ALA A 69 -9.20 -5.22 -0.40
CA ALA A 69 -7.87 -5.29 0.21
C ALA A 69 -7.16 -3.93 0.22
N ARG A 70 -7.30 -3.15 -0.86
CA ARG A 70 -6.74 -1.80 -0.93
C ARG A 70 -7.41 -0.85 0.06
N GLN A 71 -8.73 -0.97 0.26
CA GLN A 71 -9.42 -0.17 1.26
C GLN A 71 -8.97 -0.55 2.68
N GLN A 72 -8.87 -1.84 2.99
CA GLN A 72 -8.36 -2.31 4.28
C GLN A 72 -6.93 -1.82 4.55
N LEU A 73 -6.05 -1.84 3.55
CA LEU A 73 -4.70 -1.29 3.66
C LEU A 73 -4.72 0.19 4.06
N LEU A 74 -5.58 0.99 3.42
CA LEU A 74 -5.70 2.42 3.71
C LEU A 74 -6.32 2.66 5.10
N ASP A 75 -7.29 1.84 5.50
CA ASP A 75 -7.88 1.90 6.84
C ASP A 75 -6.82 1.63 7.91
N TYR A 76 -5.89 0.68 7.68
CA TYR A 76 -4.77 0.43 8.60
C TYR A 76 -3.72 1.54 8.61
N TYR A 77 -3.48 2.19 7.47
CA TYR A 77 -2.55 3.31 7.37
C TYR A 77 -3.06 4.58 8.08
N LEU A 78 -4.38 4.76 8.12
CA LEU A 78 -5.02 5.94 8.73
C LEU A 78 -5.40 5.77 10.21
N ALA A 79 -5.13 4.60 10.80
CA ALA A 79 -5.46 4.25 12.18
C ALA A 79 -4.41 4.74 13.18
#